data_AF-A0A1H3H500-F1
#
_entry.id   AF-A0A1H3H500-F1
#
_cell.length_a   1.000
_cell.length_b   1.000
_cell.length_c   1.000
_cell.angle_alpha   90.00
_cell.angle_beta   90.00
_cell.angle_gamma   90.00
#
_symmetry.space_group_name_H-M   'P 1'
#
loop_
_entity.id
_entity.type
_entity.pdbx_description
1 polymer ?
#
loop_
_entity_poly.entity_id
_entity_poly.type
_entity_poly.pdbx_seq_one_letter_code
_entity_poly.pdbx_strand_id
1 'polypeptide(L)'
;MIINVNLLRNSRMNEHPFRWIQLRDFIPLKTAQELEEKFPIHSLRESVGREGHYHLHDMTLVDQDEILPETLELPAIWRDLAQDLSSPEYKKIIQELTCTNLDSCQLKVRLCEYQSGNWMLPHTDRPDRVVTQIIYLSEGWQPEWGGSLDILSSMNEEDIVQRLYPLFGSTTLFVRSDESYHAVAPISELSPVTRKTILIQFIAQSDKS
;
A
#
# COMPACT_ATOMS: atom_id res chain seq x y z
N MET A 1 -7.92 -16.73 -7.00
CA MET A 1 -7.18 -15.60 -6.44
C MET A 1 -7.30 -14.40 -7.37
N ILE A 2 -7.72 -13.28 -6.80
CA ILE A 2 -7.73 -11.92 -7.33
C ILE A 2 -6.30 -11.39 -7.52
N ILE A 3 -5.35 -11.91 -6.75
CA ILE A 3 -3.95 -11.50 -6.75
C ILE A 3 -3.04 -12.53 -7.47
N ASN A 4 -2.02 -12.05 -8.19
CA ASN A 4 -1.03 -12.88 -8.86
C ASN A 4 0.21 -13.11 -7.97
N VAL A 5 0.08 -13.97 -6.97
CA VAL A 5 1.15 -14.25 -5.99
C VAL A 5 2.39 -14.92 -6.60
N ASN A 6 2.28 -15.54 -7.78
CA ASN A 6 3.40 -16.20 -8.44
C ASN A 6 4.49 -15.21 -8.88
N LEU A 7 4.13 -13.95 -9.13
CA LEU A 7 5.08 -12.88 -9.42
C LEU A 7 6.03 -12.62 -8.26
N LEU A 8 5.56 -12.80 -7.02
CA LEU A 8 6.37 -12.58 -5.81
C LEU A 8 7.45 -13.65 -5.64
N ARG A 9 7.17 -14.91 -5.98
CA ARG A 9 8.06 -16.06 -5.72
C ARG A 9 9.42 -15.99 -6.43
N ASN A 10 9.50 -15.33 -7.59
CA ASN A 10 10.72 -15.26 -8.40
C ASN A 10 11.36 -13.87 -8.41
N SER A 11 10.85 -12.97 -7.56
CA SER A 11 11.28 -11.58 -7.52
C SER A 11 12.41 -11.38 -6.52
N ARG A 12 13.19 -10.31 -6.72
CA ARG A 12 14.24 -9.89 -5.79
C ARG A 12 14.05 -8.43 -5.44
N MET A 13 14.19 -8.11 -4.16
CA MET A 13 14.13 -6.74 -3.70
C MET A 13 15.42 -5.99 -4.07
N ASN A 14 15.29 -4.70 -4.31
CA ASN A 14 16.43 -3.78 -4.27
C ASN A 14 16.91 -3.71 -2.82
N GLU A 15 18.21 -3.50 -2.61
CA GLU A 15 18.79 -3.39 -1.26
C GLU A 15 19.08 -1.94 -0.83
N HIS A 16 19.15 -1.01 -1.79
CA HIS A 16 19.47 0.40 -1.57
C HIS A 16 18.28 1.31 -1.96
N PRO A 17 18.00 2.39 -1.21
CA PRO A 17 18.61 2.78 0.08
C PRO A 17 18.13 1.90 1.24
N PHE A 18 17.08 1.12 1.02
CA PHE A 18 16.59 0.05 1.88
C PHE A 18 15.92 -1.02 1.02
N ARG A 19 15.32 -2.04 1.63
CA ARG A 19 14.70 -3.15 0.91
C ARG A 19 13.34 -2.80 0.34
N TRP A 20 13.22 -2.70 -0.99
CA TRP A 20 11.96 -2.42 -1.69
C TRP A 20 11.87 -3.08 -3.07
N ILE A 21 10.65 -3.23 -3.60
CA ILE A 21 10.38 -3.70 -4.97
C ILE A 21 9.07 -3.13 -5.52
N GLN A 22 9.01 -2.86 -6.82
CA GLN A 22 7.75 -2.61 -7.53
C GLN A 22 7.53 -3.71 -8.59
N LEU A 23 6.32 -4.28 -8.61
CA LEU A 23 5.93 -5.33 -9.55
C LEU A 23 4.67 -4.91 -10.31
N ARG A 24 4.71 -5.04 -11.63
CA ARG A 24 3.55 -4.84 -12.52
C ARG A 24 2.67 -6.07 -12.52
N ASP A 25 1.43 -5.91 -12.98
CA ASP A 25 0.47 -7.01 -13.20
C ASP A 25 0.19 -7.85 -11.94
N PHE A 26 0.30 -7.24 -10.75
CA PHE A 26 0.02 -7.89 -9.47
C PHE A 26 -1.47 -8.22 -9.34
N ILE A 27 -2.33 -7.29 -9.74
CA ILE A 27 -3.75 -7.53 -9.97
C ILE A 27 -3.97 -7.68 -11.48
N PRO A 28 -4.58 -8.78 -11.95
CA PRO A 28 -4.96 -8.92 -13.36
C PRO A 28 -5.82 -7.74 -13.82
N LEU A 29 -5.58 -7.23 -15.02
CA LEU A 29 -6.18 -5.98 -15.52
C LEU A 29 -7.70 -5.91 -15.32
N LYS A 30 -8.44 -6.96 -15.70
CA LYS A 30 -9.91 -7.01 -15.55
C LYS A 30 -10.36 -6.89 -14.09
N THR A 31 -9.60 -7.48 -13.19
CA THR A 31 -9.85 -7.45 -11.76
C THR A 31 -9.52 -6.08 -11.17
N ALA A 32 -8.44 -5.45 -11.63
CA ALA A 32 -8.09 -4.08 -11.24
C ALA A 32 -9.16 -3.08 -11.68
N GLN A 33 -9.70 -3.22 -12.89
CA GLN A 33 -10.81 -2.41 -13.41
C GLN A 33 -12.06 -2.56 -12.53
N GLU A 34 -12.45 -3.80 -12.22
CA GLU A 34 -13.60 -4.04 -11.34
C GLU A 34 -13.40 -3.46 -9.93
N LEU A 35 -12.20 -3.56 -9.37
CA LEU A 35 -11.86 -2.96 -8.08
C LEU A 35 -11.92 -1.42 -8.12
N GLU A 36 -11.40 -0.80 -9.17
CA GLU A 36 -11.43 0.66 -9.32
C GLU A 36 -12.85 1.20 -9.51
N GLU A 37 -13.65 0.55 -10.37
CA GLU A 37 -15.05 0.88 -10.62
C GLU A 37 -15.90 0.77 -9.35
N LYS A 38 -15.62 -0.24 -8.52
CA LYS A 38 -16.33 -0.53 -7.27
C LYS A 38 -15.63 0.04 -6.04
N PHE A 39 -14.70 0.96 -6.20
CA PHE A 39 -13.97 1.55 -5.07
C PHE A 39 -14.95 2.29 -4.14
N PRO A 40 -15.00 1.97 -2.84
CA PRO A 40 -16.06 2.42 -1.94
C PRO A 40 -15.81 3.83 -1.41
N ILE A 41 -15.76 4.83 -2.30
CA ILE A 41 -15.43 6.23 -1.96
C ILE A 41 -16.34 6.77 -0.84
N HIS A 42 -17.63 6.43 -0.85
CA HIS A 42 -18.60 6.87 0.16
C HIS A 42 -18.38 6.28 1.57
N SER A 43 -17.60 5.21 1.67
CA SER A 43 -17.28 4.55 2.94
C SER A 43 -15.98 5.07 3.57
N LEU A 44 -15.20 5.86 2.83
CA LEU A 44 -13.94 6.42 3.32
C LEU A 44 -14.20 7.55 4.32
N ARG A 45 -13.29 7.69 5.28
CA ARG A 45 -13.30 8.75 6.28
C ARG A 45 -12.03 9.57 6.18
N GLU A 46 -12.13 10.86 6.44
CA GLU A 46 -10.97 11.74 6.46
C GLU A 46 -9.96 11.27 7.52
N SER A 47 -8.69 11.28 7.12
CA SER A 47 -7.55 10.85 7.91
C SER A 47 -6.46 11.90 7.75
N VAL A 48 -6.16 12.59 8.85
CA VAL A 48 -5.14 13.65 8.88
C VAL A 48 -4.04 13.22 9.81
N GLY A 49 -2.81 13.23 9.31
CA GLY A 49 -1.63 13.01 10.12
C GLY A 49 -1.46 14.12 11.16
N ARG A 50 -0.89 13.79 12.33
CA ARG A 50 -0.46 14.81 13.31
C ARG A 50 0.39 15.89 12.64
N GLU A 51 0.13 17.14 12.96
CA GLU A 51 0.87 18.29 12.38
C GLU A 51 0.76 18.38 10.85
N GLY A 52 -0.23 17.74 10.23
CA GLY A 52 -0.47 17.81 8.79
C GLY A 52 0.50 16.98 7.94
N HIS A 53 1.16 15.96 8.51
CA HIS A 53 2.15 15.16 7.78
C HIS A 53 1.55 14.32 6.63
N TYR A 54 0.25 14.05 6.66
CA TYR A 54 -0.51 13.55 5.52
C TYR A 54 -1.97 14.05 5.58
N HIS A 55 -2.62 14.05 4.43
CA HIS A 55 -4.07 14.20 4.30
C HIS A 55 -4.56 13.20 3.26
N LEU A 56 -5.52 12.35 3.64
CA LEU A 56 -6.14 11.36 2.76
C LEU A 56 -7.50 10.93 3.32
N HIS A 57 -8.25 10.15 2.54
CA HIS A 57 -9.44 9.46 3.02
C HIS A 57 -9.20 7.95 3.04
N ASP A 58 -9.61 7.26 4.09
CA ASP A 58 -9.43 5.81 4.17
C ASP A 58 -10.56 5.06 4.87
N MET A 59 -10.58 3.74 4.63
CA MET A 59 -11.32 2.77 5.43
C MET A 59 -10.47 1.52 5.64
N THR A 60 -10.74 0.79 6.72
CA THR A 60 -10.04 -0.47 7.02
C THR A 60 -10.89 -1.65 6.57
N LEU A 61 -10.29 -2.60 5.86
CA LEU A 61 -10.95 -3.86 5.47
C LEU A 61 -10.66 -4.99 6.44
N VAL A 62 -9.40 -5.05 6.88
CA VAL A 62 -8.87 -6.09 7.77
C VAL A 62 -8.08 -5.40 8.87
N ASP A 63 -8.31 -5.78 10.11
CA ASP A 63 -7.52 -5.33 11.25
C ASP A 63 -7.25 -6.51 12.19
N GLN A 64 -6.00 -6.66 12.61
CA GLN A 64 -5.58 -7.76 13.49
C GLN A 64 -5.97 -9.14 12.93
N ASP A 65 -5.75 -9.36 11.64
CA ASP A 65 -6.12 -10.58 10.87
C ASP A 65 -7.63 -10.82 10.69
N GLU A 66 -8.49 -9.98 11.27
CA GLU A 66 -9.95 -10.12 11.19
C GLU A 66 -10.54 -9.24 10.08
N ILE A 67 -11.36 -9.83 9.21
CA ILE A 67 -12.12 -9.09 8.20
C ILE A 67 -13.24 -8.32 8.92
N LEU A 68 -13.22 -7.00 8.80
CA LEU A 68 -14.16 -6.13 9.52
C LEU A 68 -15.58 -6.23 8.95
N PRO A 69 -16.64 -6.04 9.78
CA PRO A 69 -18.03 -6.09 9.34
C PRO A 69 -18.35 -5.14 8.17
N GLU A 70 -17.74 -3.96 8.14
CA GLU A 70 -17.91 -2.97 7.06
C GLU A 70 -17.48 -3.53 5.70
N THR A 71 -16.49 -4.44 5.67
CA THR A 71 -16.06 -5.13 4.45
C THR A 71 -17.14 -6.07 3.93
N LEU A 72 -17.98 -6.62 4.80
CA LEU A 72 -19.03 -7.56 4.41
C LEU A 72 -20.13 -6.87 3.59
N GLU A 73 -20.36 -5.58 3.85
CA GLU A 73 -21.31 -4.71 3.13
C GLU A 73 -20.81 -4.25 1.76
N LEU A 74 -19.51 -4.44 1.46
CA LEU A 74 -18.92 -4.06 0.18
C LEU A 74 -19.28 -5.06 -0.96
N PRO A 75 -19.11 -4.67 -2.23
CA PRO A 75 -19.19 -5.61 -3.34
C PRO A 75 -18.29 -6.83 -3.17
N ALA A 76 -18.71 -7.99 -3.71
CA ALA A 76 -18.05 -9.28 -3.51
C ALA A 76 -16.54 -9.27 -3.78
N ILE A 77 -16.10 -8.53 -4.80
CA ILE A 77 -14.69 -8.40 -5.17
C ILE A 77 -13.79 -7.91 -4.02
N TRP A 78 -14.30 -7.06 -3.14
CA TRP A 78 -13.55 -6.57 -1.97
C TRP A 78 -13.48 -7.60 -0.85
N ARG A 79 -14.53 -8.40 -0.66
CA ARG A 79 -14.52 -9.51 0.30
C ARG A 79 -13.57 -10.61 -0.16
N ASP A 80 -13.63 -10.95 -1.44
CA ASP A 80 -12.75 -11.95 -2.05
C ASP A 80 -11.27 -11.49 -1.97
N LEU A 81 -11.00 -10.20 -2.19
CA LEU A 81 -9.65 -9.64 -2.04
C LEU A 81 -9.18 -9.71 -0.59
N ALA A 82 -10.04 -9.33 0.37
CA ALA A 82 -9.71 -9.41 1.79
C ALA A 82 -9.41 -10.86 2.22
N GLN A 83 -10.17 -11.84 1.72
CA GLN A 83 -9.92 -13.26 1.97
C GLN A 83 -8.58 -13.74 1.38
N ASP A 84 -8.27 -13.35 0.14
CA ASP A 84 -7.00 -13.70 -0.50
C ASP A 84 -5.80 -13.10 0.27
N LEU A 85 -5.89 -11.83 0.66
CA LEU A 85 -4.84 -11.12 1.43
C LEU A 85 -4.71 -11.67 2.86
N SER A 86 -5.79 -12.14 3.48
CA SER A 86 -5.76 -12.80 4.79
C SER A 86 -5.33 -14.27 4.74
N SER A 87 -5.00 -14.80 3.55
CA SER A 87 -4.64 -16.21 3.43
C SER A 87 -3.23 -16.52 4.03
N PRO A 88 -3.05 -17.68 4.67
CA PRO A 88 -1.73 -18.12 5.14
C PRO A 88 -0.70 -18.27 4.02
N GLU A 89 -1.15 -18.63 2.81
CA GLU A 89 -0.28 -18.72 1.63
C GLU A 89 0.30 -17.35 1.27
N TYR A 90 -0.53 -16.31 1.22
CA TYR A 90 -0.05 -14.96 0.93
C TYR A 90 0.97 -14.49 1.96
N LYS A 91 0.68 -14.63 3.27
CA LYS A 91 1.62 -14.28 4.35
C LYS A 91 2.96 -15.02 4.20
N LYS A 92 2.93 -16.33 3.89
CA LYS A 92 4.13 -17.13 3.66
C LYS A 92 4.96 -16.61 2.48
N ILE A 93 4.32 -16.25 1.37
CA ILE A 93 5.01 -15.72 0.18
C ILE A 93 5.67 -14.37 0.48
N ILE A 94 5.00 -13.50 1.24
CA ILE A 94 5.58 -12.21 1.65
C ILE A 94 6.77 -12.43 2.58
N GLN A 95 6.67 -13.36 3.54
CA GLN A 95 7.77 -13.75 4.42
C GLN A 95 8.98 -14.27 3.62
N GLU A 96 8.76 -15.13 2.62
CA GLU A 96 9.81 -15.65 1.74
C GLU A 96 10.49 -14.54 0.92
N LEU A 97 9.70 -13.67 0.26
CA LEU A 97 10.23 -12.58 -0.57
C LEU A 97 11.03 -11.57 0.27
N THR A 98 10.54 -11.23 1.46
CA THR A 98 11.16 -10.21 2.32
C THR A 98 12.24 -10.75 3.23
N CYS A 99 12.42 -12.09 3.29
CA CYS A 99 13.30 -12.74 4.26
C CYS A 99 13.10 -12.22 5.70
N THR A 100 11.84 -11.97 6.08
CA THR A 100 11.48 -11.38 7.38
C THR A 100 10.50 -12.29 8.11
N ASN A 101 10.69 -12.49 9.42
CA ASN A 101 9.75 -13.28 10.21
C ASN A 101 8.45 -12.50 10.44
N LEU A 102 7.36 -13.02 9.91
CA LEU A 102 6.01 -12.49 10.04
C LEU A 102 5.12 -13.37 10.92
N ASP A 103 5.59 -14.49 11.47
CA ASP A 103 4.75 -15.49 12.16
C ASP A 103 3.86 -14.85 13.25
N SER A 104 4.44 -13.97 14.08
CA SER A 104 3.73 -13.22 15.14
C SER A 104 3.09 -11.90 14.67
N CYS A 105 3.26 -11.52 13.40
CA CYS A 105 2.68 -10.30 12.85
C CYS A 105 1.21 -10.49 12.49
N GLN A 106 0.43 -9.44 12.70
CA GLN A 106 -0.97 -9.37 12.30
C GLN A 106 -1.15 -8.53 11.05
N LEU A 107 -2.10 -8.91 10.21
CA LEU A 107 -2.45 -8.20 8.99
C LEU A 107 -3.37 -7.00 9.28
N LYS A 108 -3.07 -5.87 8.64
CA LYS A 108 -3.97 -4.73 8.49
C LYS A 108 -4.06 -4.34 7.03
N VAL A 109 -5.28 -4.21 6.51
CA VAL A 109 -5.54 -3.79 5.11
C VAL A 109 -6.44 -2.57 5.12
N ARG A 110 -6.03 -1.52 4.42
CA ARG A 110 -6.78 -0.25 4.28
C ARG A 110 -6.95 0.11 2.82
N LEU A 111 -8.09 0.70 2.48
CA LEU A 111 -8.29 1.40 1.22
C LEU A 111 -8.03 2.87 1.45
N CYS A 112 -7.16 3.48 0.66
CA CYS A 112 -6.76 4.87 0.81
C CYS A 112 -6.98 5.63 -0.51
N GLU A 113 -7.60 6.79 -0.43
CA GLU A 113 -7.76 7.76 -1.51
C GLU A 113 -6.98 9.04 -1.16
N TYR A 114 -6.09 9.44 -2.07
CA TYR A 114 -5.47 10.76 -2.04
C TYR A 114 -6.12 11.61 -3.13
N GLN A 115 -6.66 12.75 -2.74
CA GLN A 115 -7.28 13.75 -3.61
C GLN A 115 -6.22 14.71 -4.17
N SER A 116 -6.62 15.57 -5.10
CA SER A 116 -5.77 16.67 -5.57
C SER A 116 -5.24 17.49 -4.40
N GLY A 117 -3.97 17.87 -4.47
CA GLY A 117 -3.29 18.57 -3.41
C GLY A 117 -3.02 17.72 -2.17
N ASN A 118 -3.30 16.41 -2.14
CA ASN A 118 -2.85 15.55 -1.04
C ASN A 118 -1.41 15.11 -1.24
N TRP A 119 -0.71 14.88 -0.12
CA TRP A 119 0.67 14.38 -0.07
C TRP A 119 0.90 13.60 1.23
N MET A 120 2.08 13.01 1.34
CA MET A 120 2.59 12.47 2.59
C MET A 120 4.06 12.86 2.69
N LEU A 121 4.41 13.60 3.74
CA LEU A 121 5.78 14.04 3.97
C LEU A 121 6.71 12.81 4.09
N PRO A 122 8.01 12.98 3.80
CA PRO A 122 9.01 11.99 4.15
C PRO A 122 8.78 11.44 5.56
N HIS A 123 8.83 10.12 5.71
CA HIS A 123 8.78 9.44 7.00
C HIS A 123 9.34 8.02 6.88
N THR A 124 9.55 7.37 8.02
CA THR A 124 9.53 5.90 8.08
C THR A 124 8.18 5.47 8.61
N ASP A 125 7.72 4.28 8.22
CA ASP A 125 6.59 3.64 8.86
C ASP A 125 6.80 3.51 10.39
N ARG A 126 5.72 3.33 11.15
CA ARG A 126 5.82 3.15 12.61
C ARG A 126 6.68 1.91 12.96
N PRO A 127 7.36 1.88 14.12
CA PRO A 127 8.25 0.78 14.49
C PRO A 127 7.57 -0.60 14.57
N ASP A 128 6.27 -0.64 14.81
CA ASP A 128 5.46 -1.87 14.83
C ASP A 128 5.13 -2.40 13.43
N ARG A 129 5.40 -1.65 12.36
CA ARG A 129 5.24 -2.12 10.97
C ARG A 129 6.48 -2.91 10.58
N VAL A 130 6.29 -4.11 10.05
CA VAL A 130 7.38 -5.00 9.64
C VAL A 130 7.55 -4.98 8.12
N VAL A 131 6.44 -5.14 7.40
CA VAL A 131 6.38 -5.06 5.93
C VAL A 131 5.17 -4.24 5.52
N THR A 132 5.36 -3.37 4.54
CA THR A 132 4.29 -2.59 3.92
C THR A 132 4.23 -2.90 2.43
N GLN A 133 3.02 -3.11 1.93
CA GLN A 133 2.72 -3.27 0.52
C GLN A 133 1.60 -2.30 0.11
N ILE A 134 1.73 -1.71 -1.07
CA ILE A 134 0.78 -0.76 -1.66
C ILE A 134 0.38 -1.31 -3.02
N ILE A 135 -0.92 -1.41 -3.30
CA ILE A 135 -1.46 -1.75 -4.62
C ILE A 135 -2.12 -0.50 -5.20
N TYR A 136 -1.92 -0.26 -6.49
CA TYR A 136 -2.39 0.95 -7.18
C TYR A 136 -3.57 0.65 -8.10
N LEU A 137 -4.65 1.42 -7.95
CA LEU A 137 -5.94 1.19 -8.61
C LEU A 137 -6.46 2.42 -9.37
N SER A 138 -5.60 3.35 -9.75
CA SER A 138 -5.99 4.49 -10.59
C SER A 138 -5.58 4.24 -12.04
N GLU A 139 -6.53 3.89 -12.92
CA GLU A 139 -6.26 3.67 -14.32
C GLU A 139 -5.80 4.96 -15.01
N GLY A 140 -4.84 4.84 -15.93
CA GLY A 140 -4.37 5.97 -16.73
C GLY A 140 -3.52 7.01 -15.99
N TRP A 141 -3.01 6.70 -14.78
CA TRP A 141 -2.15 7.64 -14.04
C TRP A 141 -0.96 8.14 -14.86
N GLN A 142 -0.77 9.46 -14.89
CA GLN A 142 0.32 10.11 -15.63
C GLN A 142 1.37 10.69 -14.66
N PRO A 143 2.68 10.55 -14.97
CA PRO A 143 3.75 11.12 -14.14
C PRO A 143 3.62 12.61 -13.84
N GLU A 144 3.05 13.38 -14.77
CA GLU A 144 2.84 14.83 -14.66
C GLU A 144 1.83 15.21 -13.56
N TRP A 145 1.03 14.24 -13.08
CA TRP A 145 0.09 14.44 -11.97
C TRP A 145 0.76 14.30 -10.60
N GLY A 146 2.04 13.92 -10.53
CA GLY A 146 2.73 13.68 -9.27
C GLY A 146 2.27 12.37 -8.61
N GLY A 147 2.11 12.36 -7.28
CA GLY A 147 1.59 11.20 -6.54
C GLY A 147 2.47 9.95 -6.53
N SER A 148 3.75 10.07 -6.91
CA SER A 148 4.72 8.98 -6.80
C SER A 148 4.93 8.60 -5.33
N LEU A 149 5.23 7.31 -5.10
CA LEU A 149 5.94 6.91 -3.89
C LEU A 149 7.42 7.18 -4.13
N ASP A 150 7.97 8.12 -3.37
CA ASP A 150 9.39 8.48 -3.45
C ASP A 150 10.16 7.66 -2.43
N ILE A 151 11.19 6.95 -2.91
CA ILE A 151 12.14 6.19 -2.11
C ILE A 151 13.35 7.10 -1.85
N LEU A 152 13.63 7.36 -0.59
CA LEU A 152 14.59 8.38 -0.14
C LEU A 152 15.77 7.74 0.58
N SER A 153 16.96 8.33 0.46
CA SER A 153 18.13 7.91 1.25
C SER A 153 18.21 8.58 2.62
N SER A 154 17.40 9.60 2.88
CA SER A 154 17.35 10.30 4.17
C SER A 154 15.97 10.93 4.42
N MET A 155 15.85 11.64 5.54
CA MET A 155 14.65 12.40 5.89
C MET A 155 14.41 13.63 4.99
N ASN A 156 15.41 14.04 4.20
CA ASN A 156 15.31 15.18 3.28
C ASN A 156 14.51 14.81 2.02
N GLU A 157 13.49 15.59 1.69
CA GLU A 157 12.61 15.36 0.52
C GLU A 157 13.34 15.46 -0.83
N GLU A 158 14.50 16.11 -0.88
CA GLU A 158 15.32 16.20 -2.09
C GLU A 158 16.19 14.97 -2.33
N ASP A 159 16.40 14.11 -1.31
CA ASP A 159 17.29 12.95 -1.35
C ASP A 159 16.60 11.72 -2.01
N ILE A 160 15.93 11.96 -3.15
CA ILE A 160 15.17 10.95 -3.88
C ILE A 160 16.12 10.03 -4.64
N VAL A 161 16.12 8.76 -4.27
CA VAL A 161 16.85 7.69 -4.97
C VAL A 161 16.01 7.13 -6.11
N GLN A 162 14.69 6.97 -5.90
CA GLN A 162 13.79 6.43 -6.91
C GLN A 162 12.38 7.02 -6.76
N ARG A 163 11.75 7.38 -7.89
CA ARG A 163 10.30 7.66 -7.95
C ARG A 163 9.54 6.46 -8.49
N LEU A 164 8.52 6.02 -7.77
CA LEU A 164 7.66 4.91 -8.15
C LEU A 164 6.25 5.43 -8.41
N TYR A 165 5.91 5.61 -9.68
CA TYR A 165 4.57 6.05 -10.08
C TYR A 165 3.53 4.94 -9.87
N PRO A 166 2.27 5.31 -9.54
CA PRO A 166 1.20 4.36 -9.23
C PRO A 166 0.66 3.72 -10.51
N LEU A 167 1.42 2.77 -11.07
CA LEU A 167 1.01 2.06 -12.28
C LEU A 167 -0.20 1.17 -11.99
N PHE A 168 -1.23 1.24 -12.82
CA PHE A 168 -2.48 0.53 -12.59
C PHE A 168 -2.30 -1.00 -12.45
N GLY A 169 -2.89 -1.58 -11.42
CA GLY A 169 -2.78 -3.02 -11.10
C GLY A 169 -1.39 -3.45 -10.60
N SER A 170 -0.44 -2.52 -10.46
CA SER A 170 0.89 -2.80 -9.91
C SER A 170 0.88 -2.77 -8.38
N THR A 171 1.97 -3.26 -7.79
CA THR A 171 2.21 -3.16 -6.37
C THR A 171 3.63 -2.71 -6.06
N THR A 172 3.81 -1.97 -4.97
CA THR A 172 5.11 -1.71 -4.36
C THR A 172 5.14 -2.31 -2.97
N LEU A 173 6.24 -2.95 -2.62
CA LEU A 173 6.45 -3.60 -1.33
C LEU A 173 7.80 -3.18 -0.78
N PHE A 174 7.87 -2.91 0.52
CA PHE A 174 9.13 -2.62 1.20
C PHE A 174 9.15 -3.16 2.63
N VAL A 175 10.36 -3.43 3.12
CA VAL A 175 10.60 -3.83 4.50
C VAL A 175 10.93 -2.61 5.33
N ARG A 176 10.30 -2.49 6.50
CA ARG A 176 10.55 -1.38 7.43
C ARG A 176 11.97 -1.47 8.00
N SER A 177 12.68 -0.35 8.00
CA SER A 177 13.89 -0.07 8.79
C SER A 177 13.89 1.39 9.25
N ASP A 178 14.78 1.76 10.19
CA ASP A 178 14.87 3.15 10.66
C ASP A 178 15.39 4.12 9.58
N GLU A 179 15.81 3.56 8.44
CA GLU A 179 16.29 4.26 7.25
C GLU A 179 15.35 4.05 6.05
N SER A 180 14.18 3.40 6.25
CA SER A 180 13.22 3.15 5.16
C SER A 180 12.38 4.40 4.84
N TYR A 181 13.07 5.49 4.53
CA TYR A 181 12.47 6.79 4.28
C TYR A 181 11.70 6.78 2.96
N HIS A 182 10.45 7.20 3.02
CA HIS A 182 9.59 7.33 1.86
C HIS A 182 8.58 8.45 2.01
N ALA A 183 8.07 8.94 0.89
CA ALA A 183 7.08 10.01 0.83
C ALA A 183 6.05 9.72 -0.28
N VAL A 184 4.90 10.38 -0.22
CA VAL A 184 3.99 10.48 -1.37
C VAL A 184 4.08 11.90 -1.90
N ALA A 185 4.63 12.05 -3.10
CA ALA A 185 4.75 13.35 -3.75
C ALA A 185 3.37 14.01 -3.90
N PRO A 186 3.28 15.35 -3.82
CA PRO A 186 2.02 16.06 -3.97
C PRO A 186 1.31 15.69 -5.27
N ILE A 187 -0.01 15.53 -5.19
CA ILE A 187 -0.85 15.30 -6.37
C ILE A 187 -1.25 16.65 -6.96
N SER A 188 -1.01 16.82 -8.25
CA SER A 188 -1.37 18.04 -8.97
C SER A 188 -2.88 18.29 -8.99
N GLU A 189 -3.29 19.55 -8.83
CA GLU A 189 -4.67 20.00 -9.02
C GLU A 189 -5.21 19.71 -10.43
N LEU A 190 -4.33 19.46 -11.40
CA LEU A 190 -4.69 19.10 -12.77
C LEU A 190 -5.05 17.62 -12.94
N SER A 191 -4.90 16.79 -11.90
CA SER A 191 -5.25 15.37 -11.98
C SER A 191 -6.77 15.22 -12.15
N PRO A 192 -7.27 14.55 -13.21
CA PRO A 192 -8.70 14.35 -13.42
C PRO A 192 -9.27 13.21 -12.55
N VAL A 193 -8.40 12.46 -11.87
CA VAL A 193 -8.74 11.29 -11.05
C VAL A 193 -8.01 11.35 -9.71
N THR A 194 -8.54 10.65 -8.71
CA THR A 194 -7.91 10.49 -7.39
C THR A 194 -6.95 9.29 -7.38
N ARG A 195 -5.94 9.33 -6.51
CA ARG A 195 -4.99 8.22 -6.33
C ARG A 195 -5.57 7.22 -5.33
N LYS A 196 -6.08 6.10 -5.85
CA LYS A 196 -6.69 5.00 -5.09
C LYS A 196 -5.67 3.91 -4.85
N THR A 197 -5.54 3.50 -3.60
CA THR A 197 -4.58 2.48 -3.18
C THR A 197 -5.15 1.51 -2.17
N ILE A 198 -4.61 0.29 -2.16
CA ILE A 198 -4.78 -0.67 -1.06
C ILE A 198 -3.46 -0.69 -0.30
N LEU A 199 -3.48 -0.29 0.97
CA LEU A 199 -2.35 -0.32 1.87
C LEU A 199 -2.44 -1.57 2.75
N ILE A 200 -1.43 -2.42 2.66
CA ILE A 200 -1.33 -3.71 3.35
C ILE A 200 -0.12 -3.63 4.29
N GLN A 201 -0.33 -3.91 5.56
CA GLN A 201 0.72 -3.83 6.58
C GLN A 201 0.72 -5.09 7.43
N PHE A 202 1.90 -5.68 7.60
CA PHE A 202 2.16 -6.70 8.62
C PHE A 202 2.70 -6.00 9.86
N ILE A 203 1.98 -6.15 10.97
CA ILE A 203 2.19 -5.40 12.22
C ILE A 203 2.69 -6.37 13.29
N ALA A 204 3.88 -6.12 13.84
CA ALA A 204 4.37 -6.84 15.00
C ALA A 204 3.46 -6.57 16.20
N GLN A 205 3.08 -7.62 16.92
CA GLN A 205 2.43 -7.45 18.21
C GLN A 205 3.44 -6.80 19.17
N SER A 206 3.09 -5.65 19.74
CA SER A 206 3.82 -5.13 20.88
C SER A 206 3.65 -6.11 22.04
N ASP A 207 4.76 -6.62 22.58
CA ASP A 207 4.73 -7.35 23.85
C ASP A 207 3.97 -6.49 24.86
N LYS A 208 2.84 -7.00 25.35
CA LYS A 208 2.19 -6.41 26.52
C LYS A 208 3.12 -6.70 27.70
N SER A 209 4.07 -5.81 27.96
CA SER A 209 4.84 -5.76 29.20
C SER A 209 3.93 -5.44 30.37
#